data_AF-A0A2G9PUK9-F1
#
_entry.id   AF-A0A2G9PUK9-F1
#
_cell.length_a   1.000
_cell.length_b   1.000
_cell.length_c   1.000
_cell.angle_alpha   90.00
_cell.angle_beta   90.00
_cell.angle_gamma   90.00
#
_symmetry.space_group_name_H-M   'P 1'
#
loop_
_entity.id
_entity.type
_entity.pdbx_description
1 polymer ?
#
loop_
_entity_poly.entity_id
_entity_poly.type
_entity_poly.pdbx_seq_one_letter_code
_entity_poly.pdbx_strand_id
1 'polypeptide(L)'
;MKWSDFEHYLKGEHLNNKKPTVTIREIVIEETHAQAGRAENKPVMYFQGSQKGLILSPTNQRTLRALFGNEVAACEGQRIQLEAVAMRVAGRETLPVRINPAPALPAKPAEPPQTQTESQPAN
;
A
#
# COMPACT_ATOMS: atom_id res chain seq x y z
N MET A 1 -20.78 -9.11 -22.07
CA MET A 1 -20.96 -7.81 -21.38
C MET A 1 -19.90 -7.74 -20.29
N LYS A 2 -18.78 -7.06 -20.54
CA LYS A 2 -17.70 -6.96 -19.54
C LYS A 2 -18.14 -5.91 -18.53
N TRP A 3 -18.69 -6.35 -17.41
CA TRP A 3 -18.87 -5.49 -16.25
C TRP A 3 -17.49 -4.99 -15.86
N SER A 4 -17.21 -3.74 -16.21
CA SER A 4 -16.44 -2.81 -15.40
C SER A 4 -15.51 -3.50 -14.38
N ASP A 5 -14.21 -3.55 -14.65
CA ASP A 5 -13.11 -4.06 -13.79
C ASP A 5 -13.02 -3.39 -12.40
N PHE A 6 -13.96 -2.49 -12.12
CA PHE A 6 -14.14 -1.70 -10.93
C PHE A 6 -14.38 -2.52 -9.66
N GLU A 7 -14.70 -3.82 -9.77
CA GLU A 7 -14.88 -4.72 -8.63
C GLU A 7 -13.56 -5.38 -8.17
N HIS A 8 -12.59 -5.54 -9.09
CA HIS A 8 -11.29 -6.13 -8.77
C HIS A 8 -10.37 -5.17 -8.00
N TYR A 9 -10.53 -3.86 -8.21
CA TYR A 9 -9.64 -2.86 -7.63
C TYR A 9 -10.18 -2.21 -6.35
N LEU A 10 -9.24 -1.87 -5.46
CA LEU A 10 -9.51 -1.14 -4.22
C LEU A 10 -9.95 0.29 -4.53
N LYS A 11 -10.97 0.75 -3.80
CA LYS A 11 -11.54 2.10 -3.92
C LYS A 11 -11.61 2.74 -2.54
N GLY A 12 -11.67 4.06 -2.50
CA GLY A 12 -11.81 4.80 -1.24
C GLY A 12 -13.02 4.35 -0.41
N GLU A 13 -14.11 3.97 -1.06
CA GLU A 13 -15.34 3.49 -0.40
C GLU A 13 -15.10 2.20 0.40
N HIS A 14 -14.23 1.31 -0.09
CA HIS A 14 -13.89 0.06 0.60
C HIS A 14 -13.13 0.30 1.91
N LEU A 15 -12.41 1.44 2.03
CA LEU A 15 -11.66 1.76 3.25
C LEU A 15 -12.57 2.18 4.41
N ASN A 16 -13.85 2.51 4.18
CA ASN A 16 -14.80 2.89 5.24
C ASN A 16 -14.25 3.94 6.23
N ASN A 17 -13.56 4.98 5.72
CA ASN A 17 -12.86 6.01 6.51
C ASN A 17 -11.75 5.49 7.45
N LYS A 18 -11.34 4.22 7.31
CA LYS A 18 -10.22 3.65 8.04
C LYS A 18 -8.90 3.90 7.31
N LYS A 19 -7.81 3.83 8.07
CA LYS A 19 -6.44 3.92 7.56
C LYS A 19 -5.71 2.58 7.72
N PRO A 20 -6.08 1.52 6.97
CA PRO A 20 -5.45 0.22 7.12
C PRO A 20 -3.97 0.30 6.72
N THR A 21 -3.12 -0.31 7.54
CA THR A 21 -1.73 -0.57 7.17
C THR A 21 -1.68 -1.90 6.43
N VAL A 22 -1.15 -1.88 5.21
CA VAL A 22 -1.04 -3.04 4.33
C VAL A 22 0.42 -3.27 3.96
N THR A 23 0.77 -4.53 3.74
CA THR A 23 2.10 -4.91 3.24
C THR A 23 2.03 -5.08 1.73
N ILE A 24 2.91 -4.42 1.00
CA ILE A 24 3.03 -4.53 -0.44
C ILE A 24 3.51 -5.94 -0.77
N ARG A 25 2.75 -6.66 -1.60
CA ARG A 25 3.12 -7.98 -2.10
C ARG A 25 4.00 -7.83 -3.34
N GLU A 26 3.45 -7.18 -4.36
CA GLU A 26 4.06 -7.00 -5.68
C GLU A 26 3.39 -5.83 -6.40
N ILE A 27 4.05 -5.26 -7.40
CA ILE A 27 3.47 -4.26 -8.30
C ILE A 27 3.65 -4.75 -9.73
N VAL A 28 2.53 -4.94 -10.43
CA VAL A 28 2.51 -5.43 -11.81
C VAL A 28 1.84 -4.41 -12.72
N ILE A 29 2.21 -4.37 -14.01
CA ILE A 29 1.51 -3.56 -15.00
C ILE A 29 0.36 -4.39 -15.55
N GLU A 30 -0.87 -3.94 -15.32
CA GLU A 30 -2.06 -4.60 -15.86
C GLU A 30 -2.80 -3.69 -16.84
N GLU A 31 -3.45 -4.32 -17.81
CA GLU A 31 -4.37 -3.64 -18.71
C GLU A 31 -5.70 -3.40 -17.99
N THR A 32 -5.88 -2.16 -17.50
CA THR A 32 -7.08 -1.77 -16.76
C THR A 32 -8.12 -1.14 -17.67
N HIS A 33 -9.39 -1.47 -17.44
CA HIS A 33 -10.53 -0.88 -18.16
C HIS A 33 -11.23 0.18 -17.30
N ALA A 34 -10.45 1.15 -16.79
CA ALA A 34 -10.93 2.18 -15.87
C ALA A 34 -12.00 3.12 -16.47
N GLN A 35 -12.13 3.16 -17.80
CA GLN A 35 -13.25 3.76 -18.51
C GLN A 35 -13.83 2.77 -19.52
N ALA A 36 -15.15 2.79 -19.70
CA ALA A 36 -15.82 1.98 -20.70
C ALA A 36 -15.21 2.23 -22.09
N GLY A 37 -14.63 1.19 -22.69
CA GLY A 37 -14.02 1.25 -24.02
C GLY A 37 -12.57 1.74 -24.07
N ARG A 38 -11.92 2.02 -22.93
CA ARG A 38 -10.51 2.41 -22.90
C ARG A 38 -9.69 1.49 -22.01
N ALA A 39 -8.92 0.61 -22.65
CA ALA A 39 -7.86 -0.16 -22.01
C ALA A 39 -6.65 0.75 -21.80
N GLU A 40 -6.14 0.79 -20.57
CA GLU A 40 -4.92 1.51 -20.21
C GLU A 40 -4.03 0.63 -19.36
N ASN A 41 -2.77 0.47 -19.77
CA ASN A 41 -1.73 -0.14 -18.96
C ASN A 41 -1.46 0.74 -17.75
N LYS A 42 -1.84 0.27 -16.56
CA LYS A 42 -1.59 0.96 -15.30
C LYS A 42 -0.87 0.04 -14.32
N PRO A 43 0.07 0.57 -13.53
CA PRO A 43 0.67 -0.19 -12.44
C PRO A 43 -0.38 -0.46 -11.36
N VAL A 44 -0.57 -1.72 -11.03
CA VAL A 44 -1.44 -2.23 -9.99
C VAL A 44 -0.59 -2.81 -8.87
N MET A 45 -0.82 -2.31 -7.66
CA MET A 45 -0.14 -2.76 -6.45
C MET A 45 -1.03 -3.78 -5.72
N TYR A 46 -0.52 -4.98 -5.52
CA TYR A 46 -1.16 -6.01 -4.71
C TYR A 46 -0.63 -6.00 -3.28
N PHE A 47 -1.49 -6.41 -2.34
CA PHE A 47 -1.16 -6.44 -0.92
C PHE A 47 -1.20 -7.87 -0.38
N GLN A 48 -0.36 -8.16 0.61
CA GLN A 48 -0.44 -9.44 1.31
C GLN A 48 -1.78 -9.56 2.05
N GLY A 49 -2.43 -10.72 1.92
CA GLY A 49 -3.71 -11.00 2.57
C GLY A 49 -4.93 -10.28 1.97
N SER A 50 -4.77 -9.54 0.88
CA SER A 50 -5.89 -8.91 0.15
C SER A 50 -5.96 -9.42 -1.29
N GLN A 51 -7.18 -9.74 -1.73
CA GLN A 51 -7.44 -10.13 -3.13
C GLN A 51 -7.60 -8.93 -4.07
N LYS A 52 -7.79 -7.72 -3.52
CA LYS A 52 -7.97 -6.49 -4.31
C LYS A 52 -6.64 -5.76 -4.47
N GLY A 53 -6.32 -5.41 -5.71
CA GLY A 53 -5.18 -4.55 -6.05
C GLY A 53 -5.53 -3.07 -6.02
N LEU A 54 -4.57 -2.20 -5.79
CA LEU A 54 -4.73 -0.75 -5.91
C LEU A 54 -4.07 -0.25 -7.21
N ILE A 55 -4.87 0.36 -8.09
CA ILE A 55 -4.34 1.07 -9.26
C ILE A 55 -3.55 2.29 -8.78
N LEU A 56 -2.28 2.35 -9.14
CA LEU A 56 -1.38 3.43 -8.74
C LEU A 56 -1.56 4.65 -9.63
N SER A 57 -2.17 5.70 -9.07
CA SER A 57 -2.20 7.04 -9.68
C SER A 57 -0.79 7.66 -9.74
N PRO A 58 -0.55 8.65 -10.63
CA PRO A 58 0.75 9.35 -10.71
C PRO A 58 1.20 9.94 -9.36
N THR A 59 0.27 10.40 -8.53
CA THR A 59 0.61 10.88 -7.18
C THR A 59 1.10 9.75 -6.28
N ASN A 60 0.42 8.60 -6.30
CA ASN A 60 0.80 7.45 -5.47
C ASN A 60 2.16 6.89 -5.90
N GLN A 61 2.42 6.82 -7.22
CA GLN A 61 3.73 6.44 -7.75
C GLN A 61 4.83 7.40 -7.27
N ARG A 62 4.57 8.72 -7.28
CA ARG A 62 5.53 9.70 -6.77
C ARG A 62 5.78 9.55 -5.28
N THR A 63 4.75 9.24 -4.49
CA THR A 63 4.91 8.96 -3.06
C THR A 63 5.73 7.71 -2.82
N LEU A 64 5.43 6.60 -3.50
CA LEU A 64 6.23 5.37 -3.41
C LEU A 64 7.69 5.62 -3.78
N ARG A 65 7.92 6.40 -4.84
CA ARG A 65 9.27 6.77 -5.25
C ARG A 65 10.02 7.58 -4.19
N ALA A 66 9.31 8.45 -3.48
CA ALA A 66 9.88 9.23 -2.39
C ALA A 66 10.16 8.39 -1.13
N LEU A 67 9.38 7.32 -0.90
CA LEU A 67 9.51 6.46 0.28
C LEU A 67 10.55 5.34 0.10
N PHE A 68 10.52 4.66 -1.04
CA PHE A 68 11.29 3.42 -1.28
C PHE A 68 12.31 3.54 -2.42
N GLY A 69 12.36 4.69 -3.10
CA GLY A 69 13.25 4.92 -4.24
C GLY A 69 12.62 4.55 -5.59
N ASN A 70 13.42 4.55 -6.65
CA ASN A 70 12.92 4.38 -8.03
C ASN A 70 12.68 2.91 -8.43
N GLU A 71 12.99 1.95 -7.56
CA GLU A 71 12.84 0.53 -7.84
C GLU A 71 11.53 -0.03 -7.28
N VAL A 72 10.75 -0.65 -8.15
CA VAL A 72 9.50 -1.33 -7.79
C VAL A 72 9.76 -2.50 -6.83
N ALA A 73 10.82 -3.27 -7.08
CA ALA A 73 11.23 -4.38 -6.22
C ALA A 73 11.55 -3.94 -4.79
N ALA A 74 12.05 -2.71 -4.59
CA ALA A 74 12.31 -2.16 -3.26
C ALA A 74 11.04 -1.88 -2.46
N CYS A 75 9.89 -1.78 -3.14
CA CYS A 75 8.59 -1.62 -2.48
C CYS A 75 8.03 -2.95 -1.95
N GLU A 76 8.48 -4.11 -2.47
CA GLU A 76 7.96 -5.41 -2.07
C GLU A 76 8.30 -5.72 -0.60
N GLY A 77 7.33 -6.22 0.16
CA GLY A 77 7.46 -6.46 1.60
C GLY A 77 7.41 -5.20 2.47
N GLN A 78 7.37 -4.00 1.88
CA GLN A 78 7.25 -2.76 2.65
C GLN A 78 5.81 -2.54 3.14
N ARG A 79 5.68 -1.86 4.28
CA ARG A 79 4.38 -1.50 4.86
C ARG A 79 4.02 -0.07 4.51
N ILE A 80 2.79 0.13 4.06
CA ILE A 80 2.22 1.44 3.77
C ILE A 80 0.85 1.58 4.41
N GLN A 81 0.45 2.81 4.71
CA GLN A 81 -0.89 3.11 5.18
C GLN A 81 -1.73 3.65 4.02
N LEU A 82 -2.90 3.06 3.83
CA LEU A 82 -3.86 3.54 2.83
C LEU A 82 -4.84 4.50 3.49
N GLU A 83 -5.18 5.59 2.82
CA GLU A 83 -6.14 6.58 3.32
C GLU A 83 -7.06 7.02 2.17
N ALA A 84 -8.37 7.03 2.41
CA ALA A 84 -9.34 7.59 1.46
C ALA A 84 -9.57 9.07 1.78
N VAL A 85 -9.28 9.96 0.83
CA VAL A 85 -9.43 11.41 1.04
C VAL A 85 -10.46 11.96 0.08
N ALA A 86 -11.60 12.42 0.60
CA ALA A 86 -12.63 13.02 -0.22
C ALA A 86 -12.13 14.38 -0.75
N MET A 87 -12.05 14.53 -2.06
CA MET A 87 -11.63 15.78 -2.69
C MET A 87 -12.36 16.03 -4.00
N ARG A 88 -12.54 17.31 -4.32
CA ARG A 88 -13.17 17.73 -5.57
C ARG A 88 -12.10 17.91 -6.65
N VAL A 89 -12.20 17.15 -7.73
CA VAL A 89 -11.28 17.21 -8.88
C VAL A 89 -12.09 17.56 -10.12
N ALA A 90 -11.70 18.63 -10.81
CA ALA A 90 -12.38 19.11 -12.02
C ALA A 90 -13.91 19.24 -11.84
N GLY A 91 -14.35 19.75 -10.69
CA GLY A 91 -15.78 19.93 -10.36
C GLY A 91 -16.51 18.67 -9.90
N ARG A 92 -15.90 17.48 -10.00
CA ARG A 92 -16.46 16.19 -9.55
C ARG A 92 -15.95 15.80 -8.18
N GLU A 93 -16.82 15.24 -7.34
CA GLU A 93 -16.42 14.64 -6.07
C GLU A 93 -15.74 13.31 -6.33
N THR A 94 -14.56 13.12 -5.75
CA THR A 94 -13.76 11.91 -5.90
C THR A 94 -13.24 11.47 -4.54
N LEU A 95 -13.13 10.16 -4.35
CA LEU A 95 -12.58 9.57 -3.13
C LEU A 95 -11.34 8.73 -3.47
N PRO A 96 -10.23 9.37 -3.91
CA PRO A 96 -8.98 8.68 -4.22
C PRO A 96 -8.36 8.05 -2.96
N VAL A 97 -7.76 6.87 -3.17
CA VAL A 97 -6.91 6.22 -2.15
C VAL A 97 -5.49 6.81 -2.25
N ARG A 98 -5.01 7.35 -1.15
CA ARG A 98 -3.66 7.89 -0.95
C ARG A 98 -2.79 6.90 -0.20
N ILE A 99 -1.53 6.84 -0.62
CA ILE A 99 -0.48 6.08 0.06
C ILE A 99 0.24 7.03 1.01
N ASN A 100 0.37 6.61 2.27
CA ASN A 100 1.14 7.28 3.30
C ASN A 100 2.21 6.31 3.85
N PRO A 101 3.33 6.82 4.39
CA PRO A 101 4.26 5.97 5.13
C PRO A 101 3.50 5.25 6.25
N ALA A 102 3.73 3.95 6.40
CA ALA A 102 3.19 3.25 7.54
C ALA A 102 3.73 3.91 8.82
N PRO A 103 2.89 4.11 9.84
CA PRO A 103 3.40 4.51 11.14
C PRO A 103 4.44 3.48 11.58
N ALA A 104 5.55 3.97 12.14
CA ALA A 104 6.52 3.09 12.78
C ALA A 104 5.73 2.18 13.72
N LEU A 105 5.93 0.85 13.63
CA LEU A 105 5.40 -0.01 14.67
C LEU A 105 5.90 0.55 16.00
N PRO A 106 5.07 0.60 17.06
CA PRO A 106 5.65 0.72 18.38
C PRO A 106 6.70 -0.40 18.44
N ALA A 107 7.97 -0.02 18.60
CA ALA A 107 9.04 -0.98 18.78
C ALA A 107 8.50 -1.95 19.84
N LYS A 108 8.31 -3.23 19.47
CA LYS A 108 8.02 -4.26 20.46
C LYS A 108 9.05 -3.99 21.56
N PRO A 109 8.65 -3.78 22.83
CA PRO A 109 9.60 -3.54 23.90
C PRO A 109 10.66 -4.61 23.73
N ALA A 110 11.90 -4.19 23.45
CA ALA A 110 13.01 -5.11 23.38
C ALA A 110 12.91 -5.94 24.66
N GLU A 111 12.67 -7.24 24.50
CA GLU A 111 12.77 -8.15 25.62
C GLU A 111 14.08 -7.79 26.32
N PRO A 112 14.06 -7.44 27.63
CA PRO A 112 15.25 -6.98 28.31
C PRO A 112 16.35 -8.00 28.03
N PRO A 113 17.55 -7.56 27.59
CA PRO A 113 18.61 -8.47 27.21
C PRO A 113 18.76 -9.48 28.33
N GLN A 114 18.47 -10.75 28.01
CA GLN A 114 18.65 -11.84 28.95
C GLN A 114 20.08 -11.73 29.44
N THR A 115 20.19 -11.40 30.72
CA THR A 115 21.43 -11.31 31.47
C THR A 115 22.20 -12.58 31.16
N GLN A 116 23.25 -12.48 30.34
CA GLN A 116 24.24 -13.53 30.28
C GLN A 116 24.85 -13.53 31.67
N THR A 117 24.34 -14.42 32.52
CA THR A 117 24.97 -14.81 33.77
C THR A 117 26.34 -15.32 33.39
N GLU A 118 27.30 -14.41 33.45
CA GLU A 118 28.71 -14.71 33.40
C GLU A 118 28.99 -15.69 34.54
N SER A 119 28.95 -16.97 34.18
CA SER A 119 29.43 -18.06 34.99
C SER A 119 30.94 -17.97 34.90
N GLN A 120 31.57 -17.13 35.73
CA GLN A 120 33.00 -17.20 35.96
C GLN A 120 33.27 -18.41 36.90
N PRO A 121 33.99 -19.45 36.45
CA PRO A 121 34.46 -20.49 37.35
C PRO A 121 35.66 -20.00 38.14
N ALA A 122 35.76 -20.51 39.36
CA ALA A 122 36.84 -20.31 40.31
C ALA A 122 38.23 -20.65 39.74
N ASN A 123 39.24 -19.87 40.12
CA ASN A 123 40.51 -20.37 40.68
C ASN A 123 41.28 -19.26 41.40
#